data_AF-A0A1U7PZE7-F1
#
_entry.id   AF-A0A1U7PZE7-F1
#
_cell.length_a   1.000
_cell.length_b   1.000
_cell.length_c   1.000
_cell.angle_alpha   90.00
_cell.angle_beta   90.00
_cell.angle_gamma   90.00
#
_symmetry.space_group_name_H-M   'P 1'
#
loop_
_entity.id
_entity.type
_entity.pdbx_description
1 polymer ?
#
loop_
_entity_poly.entity_id
_entity_poly.type
_entity_poly.pdbx_seq_one_letter_code
_entity_poly.pdbx_strand_id
1 'polypeptide(L)'
;MELRGIKNINSDLDINVFNAKEVSVNQKQFQKVMSDYENDPTKGIRQMQMGGTTVIMTGKDSNSVKFAKEQEERLKNQIKKDNNRIELDIVK
;
A
#
# COMPACT_ATOMS: atom_id res chain seq x y z
N MET A 1 -24.09 20.34 5.65
CA MET A 1 -24.17 18.92 5.25
C MET A 1 -23.34 18.17 6.28
N GLU A 2 -23.96 17.43 7.20
CA GLU A 2 -23.23 16.74 8.30
C GLU A 2 -23.23 15.23 8.08
N LEU A 3 -22.05 14.63 8.21
CA LEU A 3 -21.83 13.19 8.09
C LEU A 3 -22.32 12.50 9.38
N ARG A 4 -23.52 11.94 9.36
CA ARG A 4 -24.19 11.34 10.55
C ARG A 4 -23.58 10.01 11.04
N GLY A 5 -22.59 9.46 10.35
CA GLY A 5 -22.10 8.09 10.55
C GLY A 5 -20.86 7.92 11.44
N ILE A 6 -20.07 8.96 11.68
CA ILE A 6 -18.82 8.86 12.43
C ILE A 6 -18.95 9.68 13.71
N LYS A 7 -19.39 9.03 14.79
CA LYS A 7 -19.63 9.71 16.07
C LYS A 7 -18.44 9.74 17.01
N ASN A 8 -17.41 8.89 16.80
CA ASN A 8 -16.20 8.85 17.62
C ASN A 8 -15.01 8.37 16.76
N ILE A 9 -14.16 9.28 16.29
CA ILE A 9 -12.83 8.91 15.80
C ILE A 9 -11.91 8.93 17.03
N ASN A 10 -11.97 7.87 17.83
CA ASN A 10 -11.08 7.67 18.99
C ASN A 10 -10.00 6.62 18.68
N SER A 11 -9.60 6.50 17.41
CA SER A 11 -8.42 5.71 17.07
C SER A 11 -7.22 6.64 17.15
N ASP A 12 -6.42 6.50 18.21
CA ASP A 12 -5.02 6.86 18.11
C ASP A 12 -4.49 6.17 16.85
N LEU A 13 -4.05 6.97 15.87
CA LEU A 13 -3.38 6.39 14.71
C LEU A 13 -2.12 5.70 15.28
N ASP A 14 -1.96 4.40 15.04
CA ASP A 14 -0.75 3.63 15.41
C ASP A 14 0.55 4.26 14.85
N ILE A 15 0.41 5.20 13.92
CA ILE A 15 1.47 5.96 13.29
C ILE A 15 1.24 7.43 13.58
N ASN A 16 2.15 8.04 14.34
CA ASN A 16 2.20 9.49 14.49
C ASN A 16 2.70 10.11 13.18
N VAL A 17 1.78 10.33 12.24
CA VAL A 17 2.04 10.91 10.92
C VAL A 17 2.73 12.28 10.98
N PHE A 18 2.56 13.03 12.07
CA PHE A 18 3.21 14.33 12.26
C PHE A 18 4.68 14.23 12.69
N ASN A 19 5.07 13.08 13.25
CA ASN A 19 6.45 12.80 13.68
C ASN A 19 7.15 11.77 12.79
N ALA A 20 6.52 11.35 11.69
CA ALA A 20 7.13 10.42 10.74
C ALA A 20 8.33 11.09 10.06
N LYS A 21 9.44 10.37 9.93
CA LYS A 21 10.61 10.85 9.19
C LYS A 21 10.22 10.99 7.71
N GLU A 22 10.19 12.22 7.22
CA GLU A 22 9.91 12.49 5.81
C GLU A 22 11.01 11.93 4.91
N VAL A 23 10.59 11.35 3.78
CA VAL A 23 11.49 10.91 2.70
C VAL A 23 11.30 11.87 1.54
N SER A 24 12.26 12.78 1.34
CA SER A 24 12.25 13.69 0.21
C SER A 24 12.39 12.90 -1.09
N VAL A 25 11.40 13.03 -1.98
CA VAL A 25 11.40 12.43 -3.32
C VAL A 25 11.22 13.51 -4.37
N ASN A 26 11.94 13.38 -5.49
CA ASN A 26 11.68 14.21 -6.67
C ASN A 26 10.59 13.59 -7.55
N GLN A 27 10.10 14.37 -8.52
CA GLN A 27 9.03 13.96 -9.45
C GLN A 27 9.33 12.62 -10.15
N LYS A 28 10.56 12.44 -10.62
CA LYS A 28 10.98 11.23 -11.34
C LYS A 28 10.99 9.99 -10.44
N GLN A 29 11.43 10.15 -9.19
CA GLN A 29 11.38 9.09 -8.19
C GLN A 29 9.94 8.71 -7.85
N PHE A 30 9.08 9.71 -7.68
CA PHE A 30 7.66 9.50 -7.42
C PHE A 30 6.98 8.73 -8.56
N GLN A 31 7.15 9.19 -9.81
CA GLN A 31 6.67 8.50 -11.02
C GLN A 31 7.11 7.04 -11.06
N LYS A 32 8.40 6.82 -10.79
CA LYS A 32 8.95 5.47 -10.78
C LYS A 32 8.30 4.58 -9.71
N VAL A 33 8.18 5.08 -8.48
CA VAL A 33 7.59 4.30 -7.37
C VAL A 33 6.14 3.96 -7.68
N MET A 34 5.38 4.91 -8.26
CA MET A 34 4.00 4.67 -8.64
C MET A 34 3.88 3.62 -9.74
N SER A 35 4.68 3.73 -10.80
CA SER A 35 4.71 2.74 -11.88
C SER A 35 5.17 1.36 -11.40
N ASP A 36 6.20 1.29 -10.57
CA ASP A 36 6.66 0.03 -9.97
C ASP A 36 5.55 -0.62 -9.13
N TYR A 37 4.77 0.16 -8.37
CA TYR A 37 3.67 -0.33 -7.54
C TYR A 37 2.48 -0.82 -8.38
N GLU A 38 2.10 -0.10 -9.43
CA GLU A 38 1.00 -0.51 -10.32
C GLU A 38 1.32 -1.82 -11.05
N ASN A 39 2.58 -1.99 -11.48
CA ASN A 39 3.04 -3.20 -12.14
C ASN A 39 3.21 -4.37 -11.16
N ASP A 40 3.75 -4.10 -9.97
CA ASP A 40 4.06 -5.09 -8.95
C ASP A 40 3.78 -4.55 -7.52
N PRO A 41 2.54 -4.65 -7.05
CA PRO A 41 2.13 -4.06 -5.77
C PRO A 41 2.68 -4.82 -4.55
N THR A 42 3.29 -5.99 -4.74
CA THR A 42 3.86 -6.81 -3.65
C THR A 42 5.39 -6.93 -3.72
N LYS A 43 6.03 -6.18 -4.63
CA LYS A 43 7.50 -6.15 -4.81
C LYS A 43 8.26 -5.96 -3.51
N GLY A 44 7.87 -4.96 -2.70
CA GLY A 44 8.54 -4.65 -1.44
C GLY A 44 8.40 -5.78 -0.41
N ILE A 45 7.23 -6.42 -0.34
CA ILE A 45 6.97 -7.57 0.55
C ILE A 45 7.89 -8.73 0.17
N ARG A 46 8.00 -9.03 -1.13
CA ARG A 46 8.92 -10.07 -1.64
C ARG A 46 10.38 -9.75 -1.32
N GLN A 47 10.81 -8.51 -1.51
CA GLN A 47 12.18 -8.09 -1.21
C GLN A 47 12.51 -8.23 0.28
N MET A 48 11.57 -7.85 1.17
CA MET A 48 11.72 -8.05 2.61
C MET A 48 11.82 -9.54 2.97
N GLN A 49 10.98 -10.38 2.38
CA GLN A 49 11.03 -11.84 2.56
C GLN A 49 12.36 -12.44 2.09
N MET A 50 12.86 -12.02 0.92
CA MET A 50 14.18 -12.44 0.42
C MET A 50 15.33 -11.96 1.33
N GLY A 51 15.17 -10.79 1.96
CA GLY A 51 16.10 -10.24 2.94
C GLY A 51 16.04 -10.88 4.33
N GLY A 52 15.32 -12.00 4.49
CA GLY A 52 15.21 -12.73 5.76
C GLY A 52 14.12 -12.22 6.71
N THR A 53 13.34 -11.22 6.30
CA THR A 53 12.21 -10.72 7.11
C THR A 53 10.99 -11.61 6.93
N THR A 54 10.53 -12.26 8.00
CA THR A 54 9.29 -13.03 7.97
C THR A 54 8.09 -12.12 8.21
N VAL A 55 7.27 -11.92 7.18
CA VAL A 55 5.97 -11.26 7.32
C VAL A 55 4.97 -12.27 7.86
N ILE A 56 4.69 -12.18 9.16
CA ILE A 56 3.66 -12.98 9.83
C ILE A 56 2.34 -12.24 9.74
N MET A 57 1.31 -12.91 9.20
CA MET A 57 -0.03 -12.37 9.17
C MET A 57 -0.91 -13.12 10.14
N THR A 58 -1.39 -12.38 11.12
CA THR A 58 -2.32 -12.86 12.14
C THR A 58 -3.65 -13.24 11.48
N GLY A 59 -4.06 -14.51 11.62
CA GLY A 59 -5.41 -14.98 11.26
C GLY A 59 -5.58 -15.71 9.92
N LYS A 60 -4.52 -16.02 9.17
CA LYS A 60 -4.59 -16.91 7.98
C LYS A 60 -3.49 -17.96 7.99
N ASP A 61 -3.81 -19.14 7.47
CA ASP A 61 -2.90 -20.29 7.39
C ASP A 61 -1.56 -19.93 6.71
N SER A 62 -0.49 -20.41 7.32
CA SER A 62 0.87 -19.87 7.33
C SER A 62 1.72 -20.18 6.10
N ASN A 63 1.19 -20.05 4.88
CA ASN A 63 2.00 -20.10 3.66
C ASN A 63 2.20 -18.70 3.06
N SER A 64 3.30 -18.06 3.49
CA SER A 64 3.68 -16.70 3.12
C SER A 64 3.78 -16.47 1.60
N VAL A 65 4.20 -17.48 0.84
CA VAL A 65 4.33 -17.40 -0.63
C VAL A 65 2.97 -17.39 -1.31
N LYS A 66 2.06 -18.29 -0.91
CA LYS A 66 0.69 -18.35 -1.45
C LYS A 66 -0.05 -17.05 -1.15
N PHE A 67 0.12 -16.54 0.06
CA PHE A 67 -0.46 -15.26 0.47
C PHE A 67 0.03 -14.09 -0.39
N ALA A 68 1.34 -13.96 -0.62
CA ALA A 68 1.89 -12.85 -1.39
C ALA A 68 1.31 -12.81 -2.82
N LYS A 69 1.10 -13.99 -3.41
CA LYS A 69 0.46 -14.13 -4.73
C LYS A 69 -1.02 -13.77 -4.70
N GLU A 70 -1.79 -14.25 -3.72
CA GLU A 70 -3.21 -13.91 -3.57
C GLU A 70 -3.42 -12.40 -3.34
N GLN A 71 -2.55 -11.78 -2.56
CA GLN A 71 -2.57 -10.33 -2.36
C GLN A 71 -2.25 -9.56 -3.63
N GLU A 72 -1.25 -10.01 -4.40
CA GLU A 72 -0.90 -9.37 -5.65
C GLU A 72 -2.09 -9.36 -6.61
N GLU A 73 -2.75 -10.50 -6.79
CA GLU A 73 -3.96 -10.61 -7.62
C GLU A 73 -5.10 -9.72 -7.10
N ARG A 74 -5.32 -9.71 -5.78
CA ARG A 74 -6.34 -8.85 -5.16
C ARG A 74 -6.05 -7.37 -5.39
N LEU A 75 -4.82 -6.93 -5.17
CA LEU A 75 -4.39 -5.54 -5.32
C LEU A 75 -4.45 -5.11 -6.78
N LYS A 76 -3.99 -5.94 -7.73
CA LYS A 76 -4.14 -5.67 -9.17
C LYS A 76 -5.61 -5.50 -9.57
N ASN A 77 -6.50 -6.35 -9.05
CA ASN A 77 -7.92 -6.24 -9.32
C ASN A 77 -8.57 -4.99 -8.71
N GLN A 78 -8.07 -4.52 -7.55
CA GLN A 78 -8.50 -3.27 -6.94
C GLN A 78 -8.00 -2.07 -7.74
N ILE A 79 -6.71 -2.02 -8.09
CA ILE A 79 -6.10 -0.95 -8.90
C ILE A 79 -6.83 -0.82 -10.24
N LYS A 80 -7.18 -1.93 -10.91
CA LYS A 80 -7.95 -1.93 -12.17
C LYS A 80 -9.36 -1.35 -12.02
N LYS A 81 -9.98 -1.49 -10.85
CA LYS A 81 -11.34 -1.01 -10.56
C LYS A 81 -11.33 0.40 -9.96
N ASP A 82 -10.16 0.90 -9.58
CA ASP A 82 -10.00 2.22 -8.99
C ASP A 82 -10.02 3.29 -10.08
N ASN A 83 -11.21 3.84 -10.29
CA ASN A 83 -11.48 4.92 -11.25
C ASN A 83 -11.32 6.30 -10.62
N ASN A 84 -10.80 6.40 -9.39
CA ASN A 84 -10.70 7.64 -8.63
C ASN A 84 -9.24 8.04 -8.39
N ARG A 85 -8.43 8.02 -9.45
CA ARG A 85 -7.16 8.76 -9.43
C ARG A 85 -7.49 10.24 -9.36
N ILE A 86 -7.61 10.77 -8.14
CA ILE A 86 -8.05 12.14 -7.88
C ILE A 86 -7.15 13.15 -8.60
N GLU A 87 -5.92 12.78 -8.96
CA GLU A 87 -5.06 13.57 -9.83
C GLU A 87 -4.17 12.63 -10.68
N LEU A 88 -3.42 13.23 -11.61
CA LEU A 88 -2.09 12.80 -12.10
C LEU A 88 -2.00 12.36 -13.59
N ASP A 89 -1.96 13.35 -14.50
CA ASP A 89 -1.25 13.32 -15.79
C ASP A 89 0.29 13.21 -15.59
N ILE A 90 0.72 12.44 -14.57
CA ILE A 90 2.11 12.30 -14.11
C ILE A 90 2.78 11.08 -14.76
N VAL A 91 2.00 10.08 -15.16
CA VAL A 91 2.50 8.92 -15.90
C VAL A 91 2.25 9.17 -17.39
N LYS A 92 3.10 10.02 -18.00
CA LYS A 92 3.25 10.13 -19.45
C LYS A 92 4.65 9.70 -19.84
#